data_AF-A0A7T8BAZ4-F1
#
_entry.id   AF-A0A7T8BAZ4-F1
#
_cell.length_a   1.000
_cell.length_b   1.000
_cell.length_c   1.000
_cell.angle_alpha   90.00
_cell.angle_beta   90.00
_cell.angle_gamma   90.00
#
_symmetry.space_group_name_H-M   'P 1'
#
loop_
_entity.id
_entity.type
_entity.pdbx_description
1 polymer ?
#
loop_
_entity_poly.entity_id
_entity_poly.type
_entity_poly.pdbx_seq_one_letter_code
_entity_poly.pdbx_strand_id
1 'polypeptide(L)'
;MTFSDRMKDILDQSKEFLSKAGEKAQDWGEKGFQASKNFVNKAGEKAQDLGEKSVIKLEIRQLESQAQKLIGKLGIEAYQAFVERGAKSVTIDTPAIKPILAEIASIREAIEKREAELNAGVGKIES
;
A
#
# COMPACT_ATOMS: atom_id res chain seq x y z
N MET A 1 23.95 44.72 -53.11
CA MET A 1 24.17 43.71 -52.06
C MET A 1 25.29 42.79 -52.52
N THR A 2 26.41 42.79 -51.80
CA THR A 2 27.61 42.04 -52.16
C THR A 2 27.58 40.63 -51.57
N PHE A 3 28.45 39.72 -52.04
CA PHE A 3 28.61 38.38 -51.48
C PHE A 3 28.95 38.41 -49.97
N SER A 4 29.70 39.42 -49.54
CA SER A 4 30.05 39.65 -48.13
C SER A 4 28.82 39.92 -47.25
N ASP A 5 27.87 40.71 -47.76
CA ASP A 5 26.63 41.05 -47.03
C ASP A 5 25.77 39.79 -46.81
N ARG A 6 25.67 38.92 -47.82
CA ARG A 6 24.92 37.66 -47.72
C ARG A 6 25.56 36.67 -46.74
N MET A 7 26.89 36.61 -46.69
CA MET A 7 27.61 35.76 -45.74
C MET A 7 27.39 36.22 -44.29
N LYS A 8 27.30 37.53 -44.04
CA LYS A 8 26.96 38.06 -42.72
C LYS A 8 25.53 37.69 -42.30
N ASP A 9 24.55 37.86 -43.18
CA ASP A 9 23.15 37.49 -42.89
C ASP A 9 23.00 36.01 -42.55
N ILE A 10 23.70 35.11 -43.26
CA ILE A 10 23.67 33.66 -42.98
C ILE A 10 24.29 33.34 -41.62
N LEU A 11 25.38 34.01 -41.25
CA LEU A 11 26.03 33.84 -39.95
C LEU A 11 25.16 34.36 -38.80
N ASP A 12 24.46 35.49 -39.00
CA ASP A 12 23.59 36.06 -37.99
C ASP A 12 22.29 35.26 -37.84
N GLN A 13 21.70 34.76 -38.94
CA GLN A 13 20.60 33.80 -38.90
C GLN A 13 20.99 32.51 -38.18
N SER A 14 22.21 32.02 -38.41
CA SER A 14 22.72 30.81 -37.74
C SER A 14 22.92 31.03 -36.23
N LYS A 15 23.42 32.21 -35.82
CA LYS A 15 23.57 32.56 -34.40
C LYS A 15 22.22 32.69 -33.70
N GLU A 16 21.25 33.38 -34.29
CA GLU A 16 19.90 33.46 -33.72
C GLU A 16 19.25 32.08 -33.57
N PHE A 17 19.43 31.20 -34.57
CA PHE A 17 18.88 29.86 -34.52
C PHE A 17 19.50 29.03 -33.40
N LEU A 18 20.83 29.10 -33.23
CA LEU A 18 21.55 28.42 -32.16
C LEU A 18 21.17 28.95 -30.78
N SER A 19 21.01 30.27 -30.62
CA SER A 19 20.54 30.89 -29.37
C SER A 19 19.12 30.46 -29.02
N LYS A 20 18.17 30.54 -29.96
CA LYS A 20 16.76 30.13 -29.73
C LYS A 20 16.64 28.62 -29.47
N ALA A 21 17.47 27.80 -30.11
CA ALA A 21 17.51 26.35 -29.87
C ALA A 21 18.08 26.04 -28.48
N GLY A 22 19.13 26.73 -28.05
CA GLY A 22 19.72 26.58 -26.71
C GLY A 22 18.75 26.99 -25.60
N GLU A 23 18.09 28.15 -25.74
CA GLU A 23 17.08 28.61 -24.77
C GLU A 23 15.91 27.63 -24.66
N LYS A 24 15.37 27.15 -25.78
CA LYS A 24 14.29 26.16 -25.76
C LYS A 24 14.73 24.81 -25.19
N ALA A 25 15.95 24.35 -25.49
CA ALA A 25 16.47 23.09 -24.95
C ALA A 25 16.69 23.17 -23.43
N GLN A 26 17.18 24.31 -22.94
CA GLN A 26 17.36 24.54 -21.50
C GLN A 26 16.00 24.59 -20.79
N ASP A 27 15.03 25.31 -21.34
CA ASP A 27 13.69 25.46 -20.77
C ASP A 27 12.89 24.13 -20.79
N TRP A 28 13.09 23.28 -21.80
CA TRP A 28 12.53 21.92 -21.87
C TRP A 28 13.26 20.91 -20.98
N GLY A 29 14.59 21.02 -20.87
CA GLY A 29 15.39 20.18 -19.98
C GLY A 29 15.03 20.41 -18.51
N GLU A 30 14.84 21.67 -18.11
CA GLU A 30 14.51 22.03 -16.75
C GLU A 30 13.06 21.65 -16.38
N LYS A 31 12.10 21.89 -17.29
CA LYS A 31 10.70 21.44 -17.12
C LYS A 31 10.56 19.91 -17.15
N GLY A 32 11.28 19.24 -18.05
CA GLY A 32 11.28 17.77 -18.18
C GLY A 32 11.94 17.07 -16.99
N PHE A 33 13.03 17.63 -16.47
CA PHE A 33 13.70 17.10 -15.28
C PHE A 33 12.85 17.27 -14.02
N GLN A 34 12.21 18.44 -13.84
CA GLN A 34 11.30 18.66 -12.72
C GLN A 34 10.05 17.76 -12.80
N ALA A 35 9.46 17.60 -13.98
CA ALA A 35 8.32 16.70 -14.19
C ALA A 35 8.69 15.23 -13.92
N SER A 36 9.87 14.78 -14.40
CA SER A 36 10.38 13.43 -14.15
C SER A 36 10.64 13.19 -12.66
N LYS A 37 11.29 14.12 -11.97
CA LYS A 37 11.54 14.04 -10.52
C LYS A 37 10.23 13.95 -9.72
N ASN A 38 9.23 14.76 -10.07
CA ASN A 38 7.92 14.71 -9.43
C ASN A 38 7.19 13.38 -9.69
N PHE A 39 7.33 12.81 -10.89
CA PHE A 39 6.72 11.53 -11.24
C PHE A 39 7.39 10.35 -10.54
N VAL A 40 8.73 10.35 -10.49
CA VAL A 40 9.53 9.33 -9.78
C VAL A 40 9.25 9.38 -8.28
N ASN A 41 9.19 10.57 -7.69
CA ASN A 41 8.86 10.71 -6.26
C ASN A 41 7.45 10.18 -5.96
N LYS A 42 6.43 10.58 -6.75
CA LYS A 42 5.06 10.06 -6.59
C LYS A 42 4.95 8.55 -6.83
N ALA A 43 5.72 8.00 -7.77
CA ALA A 43 5.75 6.57 -8.03
C ALA A 43 6.40 5.80 -6.87
N GLY A 44 7.49 6.34 -6.29
CA GLY A 44 8.14 5.79 -5.11
C GLY A 44 7.23 5.79 -3.87
N GLU A 45 6.55 6.92 -3.61
CA GLU A 45 5.59 7.05 -2.51
C GLU A 45 4.44 6.04 -2.63
N LYS A 46 3.88 5.87 -3.84
CA LYS A 46 2.83 4.86 -4.09
C LYS A 46 3.34 3.42 -3.93
N ALA A 47 4.56 3.13 -4.38
CA ALA A 47 5.13 1.80 -4.25
C ALA A 47 5.41 1.42 -2.79
N GLN A 48 5.93 2.37 -2.00
CA GLN A 48 6.15 2.20 -0.57
C GLN A 48 4.84 1.95 0.17
N ASP A 49 3.81 2.77 -0.08
CA ASP A 49 2.49 2.60 0.54
C ASP A 49 1.82 1.27 0.16
N LEU A 50 1.88 0.86 -1.11
CA LEU A 50 1.39 -0.46 -1.52
C LEU A 50 2.14 -1.60 -0.81
N GLY A 51 3.45 -1.44 -0.60
CA GLY A 51 4.27 -2.33 0.19
C GLY A 51 3.77 -2.44 1.64
N GLU A 52 3.64 -1.30 2.33
CA GLU A 52 3.15 -1.24 3.71
C GLU A 52 1.75 -1.85 3.85
N LYS A 53 0.82 -1.55 2.93
CA LYS A 53 -0.53 -2.15 2.91
C LYS A 53 -0.53 -3.64 2.65
N SER A 54 0.39 -4.12 1.81
CA SER A 54 0.50 -5.56 1.52
C SER A 54 0.90 -6.34 2.77
N VAL A 55 1.80 -5.77 3.59
CA VAL A 55 2.22 -6.36 4.86
C VAL A 55 1.03 -6.45 5.82
N ILE A 56 0.28 -5.35 6.01
CA ILE A 56 -0.90 -5.34 6.89
C ILE A 56 -1.94 -6.37 6.44
N LYS A 57 -2.19 -6.51 5.13
CA LYS A 57 -3.10 -7.53 4.59
C LYS A 57 -2.63 -8.96 4.86
N LEU A 58 -1.32 -9.21 4.81
CA LEU A 58 -0.76 -10.52 5.17
C LEU A 58 -0.91 -10.80 6.67
N GLU A 59 -0.68 -9.80 7.53
CA GLU A 59 -0.89 -9.92 8.98
C GLU A 59 -2.36 -10.24 9.30
N ILE A 60 -3.32 -9.55 8.67
CA ILE A 60 -4.76 -9.83 8.81
C ILE A 60 -5.06 -11.28 8.42
N ARG A 61 -4.60 -11.74 7.25
CA ARG A 61 -4.83 -13.13 6.80
C ARG A 61 -4.24 -14.17 7.75
N GLN A 62 -3.09 -13.87 8.37
CA GLN A 62 -2.49 -14.77 9.35
C GLN A 62 -3.35 -14.84 10.61
N LEU A 63 -3.84 -13.71 11.12
CA LEU A 63 -4.75 -13.65 12.26
C LEU A 63 -6.08 -14.36 11.96
N GLU A 64 -6.66 -14.17 10.79
CA GLU A 64 -7.86 -14.88 10.33
C GLU A 64 -7.65 -16.41 10.32
N SER A 65 -6.50 -16.87 9.83
CA SER A 65 -6.15 -18.29 9.86
C SER A 65 -6.02 -18.84 11.29
N GLN A 66 -5.46 -18.04 12.22
CA GLN A 66 -5.39 -18.43 13.63
C GLN A 66 -6.79 -18.51 14.26
N ALA A 67 -7.66 -17.53 14.00
CA ALA A 67 -9.05 -17.55 14.46
C ALA A 67 -9.80 -18.79 13.93
N GLN A 68 -9.64 -19.13 12.65
CA GLN A 68 -10.25 -20.33 12.06
C GLN A 68 -9.80 -21.62 12.76
N LYS A 69 -8.51 -21.75 13.08
CA LYS A 69 -7.99 -22.92 13.82
C LYS A 69 -8.60 -23.01 15.22
N LEU A 70 -8.73 -21.89 15.93
CA LEU A 70 -9.35 -21.86 17.25
C LEU A 70 -10.85 -22.17 17.20
N ILE A 71 -11.57 -21.70 16.18
CA ILE A 71 -12.97 -22.06 15.94
C ILE A 71 -13.09 -23.57 15.68
N GLY A 72 -12.17 -24.15 14.90
CA GLY A 72 -12.10 -25.61 14.73
C GLY A 72 -11.89 -26.35 16.06
N LYS A 73 -10.94 -25.87 16.88
CA LYS A 73 -10.68 -26.42 18.23
C LYS A 73 -11.90 -26.31 19.14
N LEU A 74 -12.63 -25.19 19.09
CA LEU A 74 -13.87 -24.99 19.83
C LEU A 74 -14.94 -26.01 19.42
N GLY A 75 -15.08 -26.25 18.12
CA GLY A 75 -16.00 -27.26 17.58
C GLY A 75 -15.66 -28.68 18.05
N ILE A 76 -14.37 -29.03 18.07
CA ILE A 76 -13.89 -30.31 18.60
C ILE A 76 -14.23 -30.42 20.10
N GLU A 77 -13.91 -29.41 20.90
CA GLU A 77 -14.17 -29.44 22.34
C GLU A 77 -15.67 -29.56 22.66
N ALA A 78 -16.51 -28.83 21.91
CA ALA A 78 -17.96 -28.93 22.01
C ALA A 78 -18.46 -30.33 21.63
N TYR A 79 -17.99 -30.90 20.52
CA TYR A 79 -18.32 -32.27 20.13
C TYR A 79 -17.94 -33.28 21.22
N GLN A 80 -16.72 -33.21 21.75
CA GLN A 80 -16.26 -34.08 22.83
C GLN A 80 -17.07 -33.88 24.11
N ALA A 81 -17.50 -32.66 24.41
CA ALA A 81 -18.38 -32.41 25.55
C ALA A 81 -19.73 -33.13 25.39
N PHE A 82 -20.37 -33.01 24.23
CA PHE A 82 -21.69 -33.60 23.99
C PHE A 82 -21.66 -35.12 23.78
N VAL A 83 -20.74 -35.61 22.95
CA VAL A 83 -20.74 -37.01 22.48
C VAL A 83 -19.92 -37.92 23.38
N GLU A 84 -18.73 -37.48 23.82
CA GLU A 84 -17.83 -38.34 24.60
C GLU A 84 -18.08 -38.21 26.11
N ARG A 85 -18.32 -36.99 26.60
CA ARG A 85 -18.56 -36.70 28.02
C ARG A 85 -20.04 -36.70 28.41
N GLY A 86 -20.95 -36.75 27.44
CA GLY A 86 -22.40 -36.77 27.68
C GLY A 86 -22.93 -35.49 28.34
N ALA A 87 -22.23 -34.37 28.18
CA ALA A 87 -22.70 -33.09 28.71
C ALA A 87 -24.00 -32.69 28.01
N LYS A 88 -25.01 -32.23 28.78
CA LYS A 88 -26.28 -31.75 28.20
C LYS A 88 -26.19 -30.32 27.65
N SER A 89 -25.20 -29.57 28.12
CA SER A 89 -24.99 -28.18 27.74
C SER A 89 -23.52 -27.81 27.92
N VAL A 90 -23.15 -26.77 27.21
CA VAL A 90 -21.82 -26.19 27.19
C VAL A 90 -22.02 -24.67 27.27
N THR A 91 -21.22 -23.98 28.07
CA THR A 91 -21.38 -22.55 28.35
C THR A 91 -20.06 -21.80 28.16
N ILE A 92 -20.12 -20.47 28.15
CA ILE A 92 -18.92 -19.62 28.03
C ILE A 92 -17.91 -19.83 29.18
N ASP A 93 -18.39 -20.29 30.34
CA ASP A 93 -17.56 -20.56 31.52
C ASP A 93 -17.09 -22.02 31.61
N THR A 94 -17.46 -22.87 30.64
CA THR A 94 -16.96 -24.24 30.58
C THR A 94 -15.41 -24.20 30.52
N PRO A 95 -14.69 -24.84 31.48
CA PRO A 95 -13.25 -24.65 31.65
C PRO A 95 -12.41 -24.90 30.40
N ALA A 96 -12.82 -25.85 29.55
CA ALA A 96 -12.10 -26.17 28.32
C ALA A 96 -12.38 -25.21 27.15
N ILE A 97 -13.47 -24.44 27.23
CA ILE A 97 -13.95 -23.55 26.17
C ILE A 97 -13.63 -22.09 26.45
N LYS A 98 -13.75 -21.68 27.71
CA LYS A 98 -13.42 -20.33 28.17
C LYS A 98 -12.09 -19.80 27.62
N PRO A 99 -10.95 -20.53 27.71
CA PRO A 99 -9.69 -20.04 27.16
C PRO A 99 -9.72 -19.90 25.64
N ILE A 100 -10.38 -20.81 24.91
CA ILE A 100 -10.49 -20.76 23.45
C ILE A 100 -11.29 -19.52 23.02
N LEU A 101 -12.40 -19.23 23.71
CA LEU A 101 -13.22 -18.04 23.44
C LEU A 101 -12.46 -16.74 23.73
N ALA A 102 -11.71 -16.69 24.83
CA ALA A 102 -10.90 -15.52 25.17
C ALA A 102 -9.82 -15.25 24.11
N GLU A 103 -9.16 -16.30 23.61
CA GLU A 103 -8.16 -16.18 22.56
C GLU A 103 -8.78 -15.74 21.22
N ILE A 104 -9.93 -16.30 20.84
CA ILE A 104 -10.69 -15.84 19.66
C ILE A 104 -11.04 -14.35 19.77
N ALA A 105 -11.53 -13.90 20.94
CA ALA A 105 -11.86 -12.49 21.15
C ALA A 105 -10.64 -11.58 20.99
N SER A 106 -9.50 -11.94 21.59
CA SER A 106 -8.25 -11.19 21.45
C SER A 106 -7.76 -11.10 20.00
N ILE A 107 -7.87 -12.20 19.23
CA ILE A 107 -7.48 -12.20 17.82
C ILE A 107 -8.43 -11.32 16.99
N ARG A 108 -9.74 -11.33 17.28
CA ARG A 108 -10.70 -10.46 16.59
C ARG A 108 -10.41 -8.99 16.84
N GLU A 109 -10.11 -8.61 18.09
CA GLU A 109 -9.68 -7.23 18.40
C GLU A 109 -8.39 -6.84 17.65
N ALA A 110 -7.44 -7.76 17.52
CA ALA A 110 -6.22 -7.52 16.75
C ALA A 110 -6.50 -7.33 15.26
N ILE A 111 -7.41 -8.12 14.67
CA ILE A 111 -7.86 -7.96 13.27
C ILE A 111 -8.51 -6.60 13.08
N GLU A 112 -9.48 -6.23 13.94
CA GLU A 112 -10.19 -4.95 13.84
C GLU A 112 -9.23 -3.76 13.91
N LYS A 113 -8.21 -3.83 14.78
CA LYS A 113 -7.15 -2.83 14.85
C LYS A 113 -6.36 -2.72 13.54
N ARG A 114 -5.96 -3.85 12.95
CA ARG A 114 -5.20 -3.85 11.69
C ARG A 114 -6.04 -3.43 10.49
N GLU A 115 -7.32 -3.76 10.46
CA GLU A 115 -8.26 -3.27 9.45
C GLU A 115 -8.46 -1.75 9.56
N ALA A 116 -8.54 -1.21 10.78
CA ALA A 116 -8.58 0.23 11.00
C ALA A 116 -7.30 0.92 10.53
N GLU A 117 -6.12 0.36 10.81
CA GLU A 117 -4.82 0.84 10.30
C GLU A 117 -4.78 0.84 8.76
N LEU A 118 -5.23 -0.26 8.14
CA LEU A 118 -5.29 -0.39 6.68
C LEU A 118 -6.20 0.68 6.06
N ASN A 119 -7.39 0.88 6.64
CA ASN A 119 -8.37 1.86 6.15
C ASN A 119 -7.90 3.31 6.36
N ALA A 120 -7.28 3.62 7.50
CA ALA A 120 -6.70 4.93 7.76
C ALA A 120 -5.54 5.25 6.78
N GLY A 121 -4.77 4.25 6.37
CA GLY A 121 -3.75 4.38 5.32
C GLY A 121 -4.32 4.56 3.91
N VAL A 122 -5.54 4.08 3.64
CA VAL A 122 -6.22 4.28 2.33
C VAL A 122 -6.75 5.72 2.19
N GLY A 123 -7.28 6.31 3.26
CA GLY A 123 -7.83 7.68 3.23
C GLY A 123 -6.82 8.79 2.94
N LYS A 124 -5.52 8.56 3.15
CA LYS A 124 -4.46 9.53 2.82
C LYS A 124 -4.11 9.63 1.32
N ILE A 125 -4.65 8.74 0.48
CA ILE A 125 -4.29 8.65 -0.95
C ILE A 125 -5.30 9.36 -1.84
N GLU A 126 -6.52 9.54 -1.34
CA GLU A 126 -7.62 10.17 -2.08
C GLU A 126 -7.80 11.65 -1.74
N SER A 127 -6.92 12.23 -0.90
CA SER A 127 -6.87 13.68 -0.58
C SER A 127 -5.65 14.34 -1.20
#